data_AF-A0A7Y8NVA1-F1
#
_entry.id   AF-A0A7Y8NVA1-F1
#
_cell.length_a   1.000
_cell.length_b   1.000
_cell.length_c   1.000
_cell.angle_alpha   90.00
_cell.angle_beta   90.00
_cell.angle_gamma   90.00
#
_symmetry.space_group_name_H-M   'P 1'
#
loop_
_entity.id
_entity.type
_entity.pdbx_description
1 polymer ?
#
loop_
_entity_poly.entity_id
_entity_poly.type
_entity_poly.pdbx_seq_one_letter_code
_entity_poly.pdbx_strand_id
1 'polypeptide(L)'
;MTEKAKLYPTMLDTLITSKTRIKLLTKFFLNPQAKAYLRGLEETFGESSNAVRIELNRFEHAGLLNSAMEGNRKVYTANTNHPLYPDIHNILRKHLGIDHIIEEVTKKLGRVEQVWLSGEFAKGNDSSSIELLLVGIAIDQEYLKKLNDKASSLISRTIKLNLFTPDTFADFKKKIKATDIFLLWESKSNNNS
;
A
#
# COMPACT_ATOMS: atom_id res chain seq x y z
N MET A 1 -14.86 -21.15 -24.91
CA MET A 1 -14.63 -21.50 -23.50
C MET A 1 -13.67 -20.48 -22.94
N THR A 2 -14.19 -19.49 -22.20
CA THR A 2 -13.37 -18.42 -21.62
C THR A 2 -12.75 -18.96 -20.34
N GLU A 3 -11.43 -19.09 -20.33
CA GLU A 3 -10.65 -19.44 -19.15
C GLU A 3 -10.92 -18.35 -18.09
N LYS A 4 -11.78 -18.66 -17.10
CA LYS A 4 -11.97 -17.79 -15.94
C LYS A 4 -10.58 -17.60 -15.31
N ALA A 5 -10.14 -16.35 -15.21
CA ALA A 5 -8.92 -16.01 -14.48
C ALA A 5 -8.91 -16.77 -13.15
N LYS A 6 -7.91 -17.63 -12.95
CA LYS A 6 -7.69 -18.31 -11.67
C LYS A 6 -7.57 -17.21 -10.62
N LEU A 7 -8.62 -17.03 -9.82
CA LEU A 7 -8.55 -16.25 -8.58
C LEU A 7 -7.50 -16.96 -7.72
N TYR A 8 -6.29 -16.41 -7.67
CA TYR A 8 -5.32 -16.86 -6.68
C TYR A 8 -5.92 -16.50 -5.31
N PRO A 9 -6.19 -17.47 -4.42
CA PRO A 9 -6.38 -17.13 -3.03
C PRO A 9 -5.17 -16.30 -2.62
N THR A 10 -5.46 -15.15 -2.04
CA THR A 10 -4.51 -14.14 -1.59
C THR A 10 -3.41 -14.85 -0.79
N MET A 11 -2.20 -14.90 -1.34
CA MET A 11 -1.09 -15.77 -0.86
C MET A 11 -0.87 -15.71 0.66
N LEU A 12 -1.05 -14.54 1.26
CA LEU A 12 -0.85 -14.29 2.68
C LEU A 12 -1.97 -14.88 3.54
N ASP A 13 -3.20 -14.95 3.03
CA ASP A 13 -4.36 -15.51 3.73
C ASP A 13 -4.22 -17.02 3.93
N THR A 14 -3.45 -17.67 3.06
CA THR A 14 -3.12 -19.11 3.18
C THR A 14 -2.02 -19.35 4.22
N LEU A 15 -1.10 -18.40 4.39
CA LEU A 15 0.04 -18.51 5.32
C LEU A 15 -0.29 -18.00 6.73
N ILE A 16 -1.17 -17.00 6.83
CA ILE A 16 -1.54 -16.33 8.08
C ILE A 16 -3.03 -16.49 8.28
N THR A 17 -3.42 -17.39 9.18
CA THR A 17 -4.84 -17.71 9.44
C THR A 17 -5.59 -16.59 10.17
N SER A 18 -4.87 -15.72 10.89
CA SER A 18 -5.47 -14.58 11.60
C SER A 18 -5.71 -13.41 10.66
N LYS A 19 -6.97 -13.11 10.37
CA LYS A 19 -7.40 -11.92 9.61
C LYS A 19 -6.95 -10.63 10.28
N THR A 20 -7.02 -10.56 11.61
CA THR A 20 -6.55 -9.40 12.39
C THR A 20 -5.05 -9.14 12.15
N ARG A 21 -4.22 -10.19 12.10
CA ARG A 21 -2.79 -10.04 11.79
C ARG A 21 -2.58 -9.48 10.39
N ILE A 22 -3.29 -10.00 9.39
CA ILE A 22 -3.18 -9.50 8.02
C ILE A 22 -3.57 -8.02 7.96
N LYS A 23 -4.67 -7.63 8.61
CA LYS A 23 -5.09 -6.22 8.70
C LYS A 23 -4.05 -5.34 9.39
N LEU A 24 -3.43 -5.80 10.49
CA LEU A 24 -2.35 -5.08 11.17
C LEU A 24 -1.10 -4.96 10.30
N LEU A 25 -0.71 -6.04 9.60
CA LEU A 25 0.42 -6.02 8.66
C LEU A 25 0.16 -5.00 7.56
N THR A 26 -1.01 -5.05 6.91
CA THR A 26 -1.41 -4.05 5.91
C THR A 26 -1.41 -2.64 6.49
N LYS A 27 -1.92 -2.45 7.72
CA LYS A 27 -1.98 -1.14 8.37
C LYS A 27 -0.63 -0.51 8.61
N PHE A 28 0.31 -1.26 9.16
CA PHE A 28 1.57 -0.71 9.66
C PHE A 28 2.75 -0.92 8.72
N PHE A 29 2.76 -2.01 7.95
CA PHE A 29 3.91 -2.40 7.14
C PHE A 29 3.76 -2.01 5.67
N LEU A 30 2.58 -1.58 5.21
CA LEU A 30 2.45 -1.02 3.86
C LEU A 30 2.91 0.44 3.80
N ASN A 31 2.46 1.29 4.75
CA ASN A 31 2.91 2.67 4.88
C ASN A 31 3.77 2.85 6.14
N PRO A 32 5.07 3.16 6.02
CA PRO A 32 5.96 3.37 7.17
C PRO A 32 5.52 4.53 8.11
N GLN A 33 4.72 5.47 7.62
CA GLN A 33 4.22 6.60 8.40
C GLN A 33 2.90 6.31 9.13
N ALA A 34 2.34 5.11 8.97
CA ALA A 34 1.06 4.76 9.56
C ALA A 34 1.13 4.76 11.10
N LYS A 35 0.21 5.52 11.71
CA LYS A 35 -0.05 5.55 13.15
C LYS A 35 -1.47 5.06 13.40
N ALA A 36 -1.67 4.31 14.47
CA ALA A 36 -3.02 3.98 14.92
C ALA A 36 -3.08 3.69 16.42
N TYR A 37 -4.27 3.89 17.01
CA TYR A 37 -4.58 3.51 18.38
C TYR A 37 -5.66 2.42 18.38
N LEU A 38 -5.74 1.67 19.48
CA LEU A 38 -6.59 0.49 19.60
C LEU A 38 -8.05 0.72 19.14
N ARG A 39 -8.73 1.74 19.67
CA ARG A 39 -10.13 2.05 19.29
C ARG A 39 -10.29 2.38 17.80
N GLY A 40 -9.35 3.12 17.20
CA GLY A 40 -9.42 3.44 15.77
C GLY A 40 -9.26 2.19 14.90
N LEU A 41 -8.47 1.22 15.36
CA LEU A 41 -8.31 -0.07 14.68
C LEU A 41 -9.55 -0.94 14.83
N GLU A 42 -10.22 -0.95 15.98
CA GLU A 42 -11.49 -1.66 16.20
C GLU A 42 -12.55 -1.20 15.20
N GLU A 43 -12.74 0.12 15.08
CA GLU A 43 -13.66 0.74 14.13
C GLU A 43 -13.29 0.42 12.69
N THR A 44 -12.01 0.57 12.33
CA THR A 44 -11.52 0.32 10.96
C THR A 44 -11.63 -1.14 10.57
N PHE A 45 -11.35 -2.07 11.49
CA PHE A 45 -11.30 -3.50 11.21
C PHE A 45 -12.66 -4.17 11.36
N GLY A 46 -13.62 -3.53 12.04
CA GLY A 46 -14.90 -4.14 12.38
C GLY A 46 -14.74 -5.35 13.32
N GLU A 47 -13.76 -5.29 14.23
CA GLU A 47 -13.40 -6.40 15.11
C GLU A 47 -13.46 -6.01 16.59
N SER A 48 -13.61 -7.02 17.46
CA SER A 48 -13.68 -6.77 18.89
C SER A 48 -12.37 -6.22 19.45
N SER A 49 -12.48 -5.39 20.49
CA SER A 49 -11.35 -4.81 21.21
C SER A 49 -10.32 -5.84 21.66
N ASN A 50 -10.79 -7.01 22.11
CA ASN A 50 -9.90 -8.05 22.60
C ASN A 50 -9.08 -8.70 21.48
N ALA A 51 -9.69 -8.96 20.32
CA ALA A 51 -8.99 -9.56 19.18
C ALA A 51 -7.85 -8.65 18.69
N VAL A 52 -8.14 -7.36 18.49
CA VAL A 52 -7.15 -6.37 18.04
C VAL A 52 -6.06 -6.19 19.10
N ARG A 53 -6.43 -6.08 20.38
CA ARG A 53 -5.47 -5.92 21.49
C ARG A 53 -4.49 -7.09 21.58
N ILE A 54 -4.97 -8.32 21.48
CA ILE A 54 -4.11 -9.52 21.57
C ILE A 54 -3.04 -9.47 20.47
N GLU A 55 -3.41 -9.16 19.24
CA GLU A 55 -2.45 -9.13 18.13
C GLU A 55 -1.52 -7.91 18.16
N LEU A 56 -2.01 -6.73 18.57
CA LEU A 56 -1.15 -5.57 18.82
C LEU A 56 -0.08 -5.86 19.86
N ASN A 57 -0.47 -6.45 20.99
CA ASN A 57 0.46 -6.85 22.03
C ASN A 57 1.47 -7.86 21.47
N ARG A 58 1.04 -8.87 20.71
CA ARG A 58 1.97 -9.84 20.11
C ARG A 58 2.99 -9.17 19.19
N PHE A 59 2.56 -8.24 18.35
CA PHE A 59 3.45 -7.52 17.44
C PHE A 59 4.44 -6.62 18.20
N GLU A 60 3.96 -5.94 19.24
CA GLU A 60 4.81 -5.14 20.12
C GLU A 60 5.85 -6.00 20.86
N HIS A 61 5.45 -7.12 21.46
CA HIS A 61 6.38 -8.03 22.15
C HIS A 61 7.41 -8.66 21.20
N ALA A 62 7.03 -8.88 19.94
CA ALA A 62 7.94 -9.35 18.89
C ALA A 62 8.86 -8.24 18.34
N GLY A 63 8.73 -7.00 18.79
CA GLY A 63 9.51 -5.85 18.29
C GLY A 63 9.11 -5.37 16.89
N LEU A 64 7.99 -5.87 16.35
CA LEU A 64 7.44 -5.49 15.05
C LEU A 64 6.77 -4.12 15.09
N LEU A 65 6.17 -3.76 16.23
CA LEU A 65 5.57 -2.44 16.47
C LEU A 65 6.26 -1.74 17.64
N ASN A 66 6.45 -0.44 17.49
CA ASN A 66 6.74 0.46 18.60
C ASN A 66 5.44 1.04 19.14
N SER A 67 5.43 1.43 20.41
CA SER A 67 4.30 2.16 21.00
C SER A 67 4.75 3.36 21.81
N ALA A 68 3.90 4.37 21.89
CA ALA A 68 4.09 5.55 22.70
C ALA A 68 2.74 6.05 23.24
N MET A 69 2.77 6.77 24.35
CA MET A 69 1.59 7.48 24.85
C MET A 69 1.49 8.84 24.17
N GLU A 70 0.39 9.09 23.46
CA GLU A 70 0.03 10.41 22.94
C GLU A 70 -1.24 10.86 23.70
N GLY A 71 -1.07 11.74 24.70
CA GLY A 71 -2.12 12.07 25.66
C GLY A 71 -2.51 10.86 26.50
N ASN A 72 -3.80 10.49 26.50
CA ASN A 72 -4.32 9.31 27.20
C ASN A 72 -4.45 8.07 26.31
N ARG A 73 -3.89 8.09 25.10
CA ARG A 73 -4.00 6.98 24.13
C ARG A 73 -2.63 6.37 23.87
N LYS A 74 -2.58 5.04 23.86
CA LYS A 74 -1.42 4.29 23.36
C LYS A 74 -1.50 4.24 21.83
N VAL A 75 -0.50 4.81 21.17
CA VAL A 75 -0.37 4.88 19.71
C VAL A 75 0.72 3.91 19.28
N TYR A 76 0.45 3.14 18.22
CA TYR A 76 1.32 2.15 17.65
C TYR A 76 1.87 2.62 16.30
N THR A 77 3.10 2.23 16.00
CA THR A 77 3.80 2.48 14.72
C THR A 77 4.61 1.25 14.34
N ALA A 78 4.87 1.06 13.04
CA ALA A 78 5.82 0.03 12.63
C ALA A 78 7.23 0.36 13.13
N ASN A 79 7.93 -0.67 13.60
CA ASN A 79 9.36 -0.58 13.83
C ASN A 79 10.09 -0.75 12.48
N THR A 80 10.30 0.34 11.76
CA THR A 80 10.99 0.33 10.46
C THR A 80 12.47 -0.07 10.56
N ASN A 81 13.05 -0.05 11.77
CA ASN A 81 14.40 -0.53 12.05
C ASN A 81 14.46 -2.04 12.31
N HIS A 82 13.32 -2.73 12.38
CA HIS A 82 13.29 -4.18 12.60
C HIS A 82 13.82 -4.93 11.36
N PRO A 83 14.68 -5.96 11.51
CA PRO A 83 15.28 -6.66 10.37
C PRO A 83 14.28 -7.22 9.35
N LEU A 84 13.12 -7.69 9.82
CA LEU A 84 12.05 -8.23 8.96
C LEU A 84 11.14 -7.18 8.33
N TYR A 85 11.26 -5.90 8.70
CA TYR A 85 10.41 -4.85 8.13
C TYR A 85 10.43 -4.83 6.59
N PRO A 86 11.60 -4.76 5.91
CA PRO A 86 11.64 -4.74 4.45
C PRO A 86 11.01 -5.98 3.81
N ASP A 87 11.21 -7.16 4.39
CA ASP A 87 10.65 -8.41 3.87
C ASP A 87 9.13 -8.44 3.97
N ILE A 88 8.59 -8.05 5.13
CA ILE A 88 7.13 -7.98 5.35
C ILE A 88 6.51 -6.95 4.39
N HIS A 89 7.13 -5.77 4.25
CA HIS A 89 6.69 -4.74 3.31
C HIS A 89 6.64 -5.27 1.87
N ASN A 90 7.71 -5.96 1.44
CA ASN A 90 7.79 -6.53 0.10
C ASN A 90 6.77 -7.65 -0.13
N ILE A 91 6.55 -8.53 0.85
CA ILE A 91 5.53 -9.57 0.78
C ILE A 91 4.14 -8.95 0.64
N LEU A 92 3.83 -7.90 1.41
CA LEU A 92 2.55 -7.20 1.30
C LEU A 92 2.36 -6.55 -0.08
N ARG A 93 3.39 -5.90 -0.62
CA ARG A 93 3.32 -5.32 -1.96
C ARG A 93 3.04 -6.36 -3.04
N LYS A 94 3.72 -7.51 -2.99
CA LYS A 94 3.49 -8.64 -3.91
C LYS A 94 2.10 -9.23 -3.74
N HIS A 95 1.69 -9.43 -2.48
CA HIS A 95 0.37 -9.94 -2.14
C HIS A 95 -0.77 -9.07 -2.65
N LEU A 96 -0.62 -7.75 -2.56
CA LEU A 96 -1.58 -6.78 -3.08
C LEU A 96 -1.46 -6.57 -4.59
N GLY A 97 -0.48 -7.18 -5.26
CA GLY A 97 -0.24 -7.02 -6.69
C GLY A 97 0.36 -5.67 -7.09
N ILE A 98 0.81 -4.87 -6.13
CA ILE A 98 1.37 -3.52 -6.36
C ILE A 98 2.60 -3.60 -7.27
N ASP A 99 3.48 -4.57 -7.04
CA ASP A 99 4.72 -4.75 -7.81
C ASP A 99 4.43 -5.03 -9.29
N HIS A 100 3.42 -5.85 -9.57
CA HIS A 100 3.03 -6.18 -10.93
C HIS A 100 2.51 -4.95 -11.68
N ILE A 101 1.71 -4.10 -11.02
CA ILE A 101 1.19 -2.87 -11.62
C ILE A 101 2.33 -1.90 -11.91
N ILE A 102 3.26 -1.71 -10.96
CA ILE A 102 4.43 -0.84 -11.16
C ILE A 102 5.25 -1.31 -12.35
N GLU A 103 5.47 -2.61 -12.51
CA GLU A 103 6.21 -3.16 -13.64
C GLU A 103 5.54 -2.85 -14.99
N GLU A 104 4.23 -3.06 -15.11
CA GLU A 104 3.48 -2.76 -16.34
C GLU A 104 3.49 -1.24 -16.65
N VAL A 105 3.31 -0.41 -15.64
CA VAL A 105 3.34 1.06 -15.78
C VAL A 105 4.73 1.56 -16.20
N THR A 106 5.78 1.12 -15.51
CA THR A 106 7.13 1.67 -15.73
C THR A 106 7.79 1.20 -17.02
N LYS A 107 7.43 0.02 -17.54
CA LYS A 107 8.02 -0.52 -18.78
C LYS A 107 7.34 -0.08 -20.06
N LYS A 108 6.03 0.19 -20.03
CA LYS A 108 5.19 0.27 -21.25
C LYS A 108 4.42 1.57 -21.39
N LEU A 109 4.32 2.38 -20.34
CA LEU A 109 3.45 3.56 -20.32
C LEU A 109 4.13 4.84 -20.83
N GLY A 110 5.44 4.81 -21.09
CA GLY A 110 6.23 5.98 -21.52
C GLY A 110 7.23 6.43 -20.44
N ARG A 111 7.50 7.74 -20.34
CA ARG A 111 8.45 8.29 -19.37
C ARG A 111 7.77 8.57 -18.02
N VAL A 112 7.59 7.50 -17.26
CA VAL A 112 7.17 7.57 -15.85
C VAL A 112 8.38 7.88 -14.98
N GLU A 113 8.26 8.93 -14.16
CA GLU A 113 9.33 9.38 -13.26
C GLU A 113 9.07 8.92 -11.82
N GLN A 114 7.82 8.90 -11.36
CA GLN A 114 7.45 8.41 -10.03
C GLN A 114 6.11 7.68 -10.05
N VAL A 115 5.96 6.72 -9.13
CA VAL A 115 4.68 6.05 -8.82
C VAL A 115 4.44 6.15 -7.33
N TRP A 116 3.29 6.71 -6.95
CA TRP A 116 2.87 6.87 -5.57
C TRP A 116 1.63 6.03 -5.29
N LEU A 117 1.55 5.41 -4.11
CA LEU A 117 0.30 4.84 -3.61
C LEU A 117 -0.53 5.96 -2.99
N SER A 118 -1.84 5.98 -3.22
CA SER A 118 -2.79 6.90 -2.59
C SER A 118 -4.03 6.18 -2.05
N GLY A 119 -4.95 6.95 -1.46
CA GLY A 119 -6.25 6.46 -1.04
C GLY A 119 -6.18 5.58 0.22
N GLU A 120 -7.09 4.61 0.32
CA GLU A 120 -7.25 3.81 1.54
C GLU A 120 -6.02 2.95 1.86
N PHE A 121 -5.38 2.35 0.86
CA PHE A 121 -4.14 1.58 1.08
C PHE A 121 -2.98 2.45 1.56
N ALA A 122 -2.88 3.69 1.08
CA ALA A 122 -1.86 4.62 1.59
C ALA A 122 -2.10 4.94 3.07
N LYS A 123 -3.36 5.01 3.50
CA LYS A 123 -3.73 5.15 4.93
C LYS A 123 -3.56 3.84 5.73
N GLY A 124 -3.15 2.75 5.09
CA GLY A 124 -3.03 1.41 5.68
C GLY A 124 -4.38 0.71 5.89
N ASN A 125 -5.43 1.12 5.19
CA ASN A 125 -6.72 0.47 5.24
C ASN A 125 -6.86 -0.47 4.04
N ASP A 126 -7.44 -1.65 4.25
CA ASP A 126 -7.75 -2.56 3.15
C ASP A 126 -8.90 -2.00 2.30
N SER A 127 -8.83 -2.16 0.98
CA SER A 127 -9.81 -1.60 0.04
C SER A 127 -9.94 -2.42 -1.23
N SER A 128 -11.14 -2.47 -1.81
CA SER A 128 -11.36 -3.13 -3.11
C SER A 128 -10.64 -2.44 -4.27
N SER A 129 -10.14 -1.20 -4.08
CA SER A 129 -9.40 -0.47 -5.10
C SER A 129 -7.99 -0.06 -4.65
N ILE A 130 -7.01 -0.28 -5.54
CA ILE A 130 -5.66 0.26 -5.43
C ILE A 130 -5.60 1.56 -6.24
N GLU A 131 -5.19 2.65 -5.61
CA GLU A 131 -5.10 3.96 -6.25
C GLU A 131 -3.64 4.37 -6.38
N LEU A 132 -3.20 4.62 -7.62
CA LEU A 132 -1.84 5.03 -7.92
C LEU A 132 -1.83 6.41 -8.56
N LEU A 133 -0.89 7.24 -8.11
CA LEU A 133 -0.58 8.52 -8.76
C LEU A 133 0.69 8.32 -9.58
N LEU A 134 0.57 8.48 -10.89
CA LEU A 134 1.66 8.35 -11.84
C LEU A 134 2.18 9.75 -12.14
N VAL A 135 3.47 9.99 -11.94
CA VAL A 135 4.10 11.26 -12.27
C VAL A 135 5.04 11.02 -13.44
N GLY A 136 4.85 11.74 -14.54
CA GLY A 136 5.69 11.58 -15.72
C GLY A 136 5.28 12.49 -16.87
N ILE A 137 5.98 12.33 -17.98
CA ILE A 137 5.75 13.07 -19.23
C ILE A 137 5.62 12.11 -20.40
N ALA A 138 4.95 12.54 -21.47
CA ALA A 138 4.76 11.74 -22.69
C ALA A 138 4.19 10.34 -22.40
N ILE A 139 3.14 10.29 -21.57
CA ILE A 139 2.47 9.05 -21.20
C ILE A 139 1.46 8.63 -22.26
N ASP A 140 1.49 7.35 -22.64
CA ASP A 140 0.53 6.74 -23.55
C ASP A 140 -0.83 6.55 -22.86
N GLN A 141 -1.77 7.45 -23.17
CA GLN A 141 -3.13 7.44 -22.62
C GLN A 141 -3.97 6.24 -23.08
N GLU A 142 -3.73 5.75 -24.30
CA GLU A 142 -4.47 4.61 -24.84
C GLU A 142 -4.03 3.33 -24.12
N TYR A 143 -2.72 3.16 -23.93
CA TYR A 143 -2.17 2.08 -23.15
C TYR A 143 -2.57 2.17 -21.68
N LEU A 144 -2.60 3.37 -21.08
CA LEU A 144 -3.10 3.57 -19.72
C LEU A 144 -4.54 3.07 -19.53
N LYS A 145 -5.43 3.39 -20.48
CA LYS A 145 -6.81 2.90 -20.46
C LYS A 145 -6.87 1.37 -20.54
N LYS A 146 -6.13 0.78 -21.49
CA LYS A 146 -6.03 -0.69 -21.64
C LYS A 146 -5.47 -1.37 -20.39
N LEU A 147 -4.49 -0.75 -19.74
CA LEU A 147 -3.90 -1.27 -18.51
C LEU A 147 -4.92 -1.26 -17.37
N ASN A 148 -5.74 -0.22 -17.27
CA ASN A 148 -6.78 -0.14 -16.24
C ASN A 148 -7.81 -1.28 -16.39
N ASP A 149 -8.19 -1.58 -17.63
CA ASP A 149 -9.10 -2.68 -17.97
C ASP A 149 -8.46 -4.06 -17.70
N LYS A 150 -7.21 -4.24 -18.15
CA LYS A 150 -6.48 -5.51 -18.01
C LYS A 150 -6.09 -5.81 -16.57
N ALA A 151 -5.60 -4.83 -15.84
CA ALA A 151 -5.09 -5.05 -14.49
C ALA A 151 -6.22 -5.43 -13.52
N SER A 152 -7.44 -4.92 -13.73
CA SER A 152 -8.65 -5.36 -13.03
C SER A 152 -8.99 -6.84 -13.25
N SER A 153 -8.48 -7.48 -14.31
CA SER A 153 -8.64 -8.92 -14.58
C SER A 153 -7.52 -9.79 -14.00
N LEU A 154 -6.36 -9.19 -13.70
CA LEU A 154 -5.16 -9.88 -13.23
C LEU A 154 -5.08 -9.94 -11.70
N ILE A 155 -5.66 -8.93 -11.04
CA ILE A 155 -5.73 -8.89 -9.58
C ILE A 155 -7.20 -8.81 -9.15
N SER A 156 -7.52 -9.38 -8.00
CA SER A 156 -8.88 -9.37 -7.43
C SER A 156 -9.35 -8.00 -6.93
N ARG A 157 -8.76 -6.91 -7.42
CA ARG A 157 -8.99 -5.52 -6.98
C ARG A 157 -9.04 -4.60 -8.19
N THR A 158 -9.89 -3.57 -8.12
CA THR A 158 -9.92 -2.52 -9.15
C THR A 158 -8.69 -1.63 -9.01
N ILE A 159 -8.15 -1.15 -10.13
CA ILE A 159 -7.04 -0.20 -10.11
C ILE A 159 -7.55 1.15 -10.60
N LYS A 160 -7.11 2.22 -9.95
CA LYS A 160 -7.34 3.60 -10.37
C LYS A 160 -5.98 4.26 -10.58
N LEU A 161 -5.72 4.67 -11.81
CA LEU A 161 -4.48 5.35 -12.17
C LEU A 161 -4.78 6.83 -12.43
N ASN A 162 -4.17 7.73 -11.67
CA ASN A 162 -4.26 9.17 -11.89
C ASN A 162 -2.92 9.68 -12.41
N LEU A 163 -2.92 10.31 -13.58
CA LEU A 163 -1.71 10.85 -14.19
C LEU A 163 -1.49 12.31 -13.79
N PHE A 164 -0.25 12.63 -13.45
CA PHE A 164 0.24 13.98 -13.21
C PHE A 164 1.51 14.24 -14.03
N THR A 165 1.69 15.49 -14.42
CA THR A 165 3.01 16.01 -14.77
C THR A 165 3.77 16.38 -13.49
N PRO A 166 5.11 16.49 -13.53
CA PRO A 166 5.89 16.91 -12.35
C PRO A 166 5.37 18.20 -11.70
N ASP A 167 5.00 19.20 -12.52
CA ASP A 167 4.49 20.49 -12.03
C ASP A 167 3.13 20.35 -11.33
N THR A 168 2.17 19.65 -11.96
CA THR A 168 0.83 19.46 -11.39
C THR A 168 0.85 18.58 -10.15
N PHE A 169 1.78 17.62 -10.09
CA PHE A 169 1.99 16.80 -8.90
C PHE A 169 2.57 17.61 -7.73
N ALA A 170 3.51 18.52 -7.99
CA ALA A 170 4.08 19.38 -6.94
C ALA A 170 3.00 20.24 -6.25
N ASP A 171 2.06 20.79 -7.02
CA ASP A 171 0.94 21.56 -6.47
C ASP A 171 -0.11 20.69 -5.76
N PHE A 172 -0.37 19.49 -6.28
CA PHE A 172 -1.22 18.51 -5.60
C PHE A 172 -0.63 18.10 -4.25
N LYS A 173 0.68 17.82 -4.20
CA LYS A 173 1.40 17.36 -3.00
C LYS A 173 1.35 18.38 -1.86
N LYS A 174 1.28 19.68 -2.16
CA LYS A 174 1.10 20.75 -1.14
C LYS A 174 -0.25 20.69 -0.41
N LYS A 175 -1.27 20.04 -1.02
CA LYS A 175 -2.66 20.03 -0.52
C LYS A 175 -3.03 18.73 0.20
N ILE A 176 -2.19 17.70 0.13
CA ILE A 176 -2.45 16.37 0.68
C ILE A 176 -1.56 16.08 1.90
N LYS A 177 -2.06 15.28 2.83
CA LYS A 177 -1.27 14.86 4.01
C LYS A 177 -0.26 13.80 3.60
N ALA A 178 0.91 13.80 4.22
CA ALA A 178 1.94 12.78 3.99
C ALA A 178 1.46 11.36 4.32
N THR A 179 0.49 11.19 5.22
CA THR A 179 -0.12 9.88 5.53
C THR A 179 -1.01 9.34 4.42
N ASP A 180 -1.43 10.18 3.47
CA ASP A 180 -2.43 9.82 2.46
C ASP A 180 -1.76 9.39 1.14
N ILE A 181 -0.44 9.55 1.02
CA ILE A 181 0.36 9.08 -0.11
C ILE A 181 1.75 8.61 0.31
N PHE A 182 2.32 7.63 -0.38
CA PHE A 182 3.74 7.32 -0.24
C PHE A 182 4.36 6.82 -1.54
N LEU A 183 5.67 7.04 -1.70
CA LEU A 183 6.40 6.70 -2.91
C LEU A 183 6.62 5.19 -2.98
N LEU A 184 6.18 4.57 -4.07
CA LEU A 184 6.39 3.13 -4.34
C LEU A 184 7.59 2.87 -5.23
N TRP A 185 7.85 3.79 -6.16
CA TRP A 185 8.89 3.69 -7.16
C TRP A 185 9.25 5.08 -7.70
N GLU A 186 10.53 5.28 -8.00
CA GLU A 186 11.06 6.47 -8.67
C GLU A 186 12.10 6.01 -9.70
N SER A 187 12.09 6.65 -10.87
CA SER A 187 13.09 6.42 -11.90
C SER A 187 14.44 6.85 -11.35
N LYS A 188 15.47 6.01 -11.50
CA LYS A 188 16.83 6.45 -11.20
C LYS A 188 17.20 7.56 -12.17
N SER A 189 17.22 8.81 -11.70
CA SER A 189 17.96 9.86 -12.41
C SER A 189 19.40 9.39 -12.52
N ASN A 190 19.96 9.37 -13.74
CA ASN A 190 21.39 9.21 -13.95
C ASN A 190 22.12 10.43 -13.34
N ASN A 191 22.24 10.48 -12.02
CA ASN A 191 23.18 11.35 -11.32
C ASN A 191 24.51 10.59 -11.20
N ASN A 192 25.12 10.32 -12.35
CA ASN A 192 26.56 10.07 -12.44
C ASN A 192 27.10 11.10 -13.44
N SER A 193 27.56 12.22 -12.91
CA SER A 193 28.51 13.14 -13.55
C SER A 193 29.43 13.65 -12.46
#